data_AF-A0A2E3BNP6-F1
#
_entry.id   AF-A0A2E3BNP6-F1
#
_cell.length_a   1.000
_cell.length_b   1.000
_cell.length_c   1.000
_cell.angle_alpha   90.00
_cell.angle_beta   90.00
_cell.angle_gamma   90.00
#
_symmetry.space_group_name_H-M   'P 1'
#
loop_
_entity.id
_entity.type
_entity.pdbx_description
1 polymer ?
#
loop_
_entity_poly.entity_id
_entity_poly.type
_entity_poly.pdbx_seq_one_letter_code
_entity_poly.pdbx_strand_id
1 'polypeptide(L)' 'MSKVQAIRGATTSPSNSSEEILAATAEMLDLIIKENSLQVDDIISAFFTTTQDLNAEFPPVAARKIGWVNVA' A
#
# COMPACT_ATOMS: atom_id res chain seq x y z
N MET A 1 17.29 17.35 13.29
CA MET A 1 16.94 15.92 13.24
C MET A 1 15.73 15.77 12.34
N SER A 2 15.76 14.89 11.34
CA SER A 2 14.54 14.53 10.62
C SER A 2 13.68 13.66 11.55
N LYS A 3 12.38 13.98 11.62
CA LYS A 3 11.41 13.24 12.44
C LYS A 3 10.80 12.14 11.58
N VAL A 4 10.84 10.90 12.05
CA VAL A 4 10.15 9.78 11.38
C VAL A 4 8.68 9.79 11.80
N GLN A 5 7.79 9.53 10.85
CA GLN A 5 6.35 9.43 11.06
C GLN A 5 5.82 8.11 10.49
N ALA A 6 4.78 7.58 11.10
CA ALA A 6 4.06 6.41 10.60
C ALA A 6 2.69 6.85 10.09
N ILE A 7 2.34 6.43 8.88
CA ILE A 7 1.06 6.72 8.24
C ILE A 7 0.24 5.44 8.17
N ARG A 8 -1.06 5.54 8.41
CA ARG A 8 -2.00 4.42 8.36
C ARG A 8 -2.97 4.60 7.20
N GLY A 9 -3.20 3.53 6.47
CA GLY A 9 -4.30 3.38 5.52
C GLY A 9 -5.12 2.14 5.83
N ALA A 10 -6.38 2.17 5.44
CA ALA A 10 -7.25 1.01 5.37
C ALA A 10 -8.21 1.19 4.19
N THR A 11 -8.49 0.10 3.48
CA THR A 11 -9.44 0.04 2.38
C THR A 11 -10.13 -1.33 2.40
N THR A 12 -11.19 -1.49 1.62
CA THR A 12 -11.93 -2.74 1.46
C THR A 12 -11.89 -3.19 0.01
N SER A 13 -11.72 -4.48 -0.24
CA SER A 13 -11.84 -5.04 -1.58
C SER A 13 -13.27 -5.52 -1.83
N PRO A 14 -13.90 -5.19 -2.98
CA PRO A 14 -15.25 -5.65 -3.31
C PRO A 14 -15.39 -7.17 -3.40
N SER A 15 -14.31 -7.88 -3.72
CA SER A 15 -14.28 -9.35 -3.78
C SER A 15 -12.89 -9.90 -3.47
N ASN A 16 -12.79 -11.17 -3.07
CA ASN A 16 -11.51 -11.85 -2.88
C ASN A 16 -10.92 -12.30 -4.24
N SER A 17 -10.51 -11.35 -5.07
CA SER A 17 -9.79 -11.58 -6.33
C SER A 17 -8.47 -10.81 -6.35
N SER A 18 -7.50 -11.28 -7.15
CA SER A 18 -6.21 -10.59 -7.29
C SER A 18 -6.40 -9.19 -7.87
N GLU A 19 -7.25 -9.01 -8.89
CA GLU A 19 -7.47 -7.70 -9.49
C GLU A 19 -8.03 -6.69 -8.49
N GLU A 20 -9.06 -7.06 -7.72
CA GLU A 20 -9.73 -6.16 -6.78
C GLU A 20 -8.88 -5.85 -5.55
N ILE A 21 -8.09 -6.81 -5.05
CA ILE A 21 -7.16 -6.58 -3.94
C ILE A 21 -6.06 -5.60 -4.38
N LEU A 22 -5.50 -5.80 -5.58
CA LEU A 22 -4.42 -4.95 -6.08
C LEU A 22 -4.90 -3.55 -6.44
N ALA A 23 -6.09 -3.43 -7.05
CA ALA A 23 -6.69 -2.14 -7.39
C ALA A 23 -6.96 -1.30 -6.13
N ALA A 24 -7.66 -1.88 -5.13
CA ALA A 24 -7.96 -1.19 -3.89
C ALA A 24 -6.68 -0.80 -3.12
N THR A 25 -5.67 -1.68 -3.10
CA THR A 25 -4.39 -1.39 -2.45
C THR A 25 -3.65 -0.25 -3.17
N ALA A 26 -3.58 -0.28 -4.49
CA ALA A 26 -2.90 0.76 -5.28
C ALA A 26 -3.56 2.13 -5.10
N GLU A 27 -4.90 2.20 -5.14
CA GLU A 27 -5.65 3.42 -4.89
C GLU A 27 -5.35 4.00 -3.50
N MET A 28 -5.37 3.17 -2.46
CA MET A 28 -5.06 3.59 -1.10
C MET A 28 -3.62 4.13 -0.97
N LEU A 29 -2.63 3.47 -1.59
CA LEU A 29 -1.23 3.91 -1.55
C LEU A 29 -1.03 5.24 -2.29
N ASP A 30 -1.68 5.42 -3.44
CA ASP A 30 -1.64 6.68 -4.21
C ASP A 30 -2.23 7.85 -3.40
N LEU A 31 -3.38 7.62 -2.76
CA LEU A 31 -3.99 8.60 -1.86
C LEU A 31 -3.08 8.95 -0.69
N ILE A 32 -2.44 7.97 -0.05
CA ILE A 32 -1.48 8.22 1.04
C ILE A 32 -0.32 9.10 0.56
N ILE A 33 0.28 8.77 -0.58
CA ILE A 33 1.38 9.55 -1.16
C ILE A 33 0.92 11.00 -1.42
N LYS A 34 -0.20 11.15 -2.12
CA LYS A 34 -0.72 12.44 -2.57
C LYS A 34 -1.09 13.35 -1.40
N GLU A 35 -1.87 12.85 -0.44
CA GLU A 35 -2.36 13.65 0.69
C GLU A 35 -1.24 14.05 1.67
N ASN A 36 -0.13 13.30 1.68
CA ASN A 36 1.02 13.60 2.54
C ASN A 36 2.19 14.24 1.78
N SER A 37 2.03 14.54 0.47
CA SER A 37 3.08 15.11 -0.39
C SER A 37 4.39 14.32 -0.37
N LEU A 38 4.30 12.98 -0.36
CA LEU A 38 5.47 12.09 -0.30
C LEU A 38 6.03 11.79 -1.68
N GLN A 39 7.30 11.41 -1.73
CA GLN A 39 7.91 10.67 -2.83
C GLN A 39 8.24 9.25 -2.36
N VAL A 40 8.43 8.32 -3.31
CA VAL A 40 8.79 6.92 -2.97
C VAL A 40 10.08 6.87 -2.14
N ASP A 41 11.03 7.77 -2.42
CA ASP A 41 12.32 7.86 -1.71
C ASP A 41 12.18 8.35 -0.25
N ASP A 42 11.03 8.91 0.13
CA ASP A 42 10.74 9.29 1.52
C ASP A 42 10.28 8.08 2.37
N ILE A 43 9.99 6.94 1.74
CA ILE A 43 9.36 5.79 2.39
C ILE A 43 10.41 4.79 2.86
N ILE A 44 10.48 4.59 4.19
CA ILE A 44 11.44 3.70 4.82
C ILE A 44 11.00 2.23 4.69
N SER A 45 9.74 1.93 5.01
CA SER A 45 9.19 0.58 5.05
C SER A 45 7.67 0.60 5.03
N ALA A 46 7.04 -0.48 4.54
CA ALA A 46 5.59 -0.63 4.56
C ALA A 46 5.16 -2.02 5.05
N PHE A 47 4.21 -2.03 6.00
CA PHE A 47 3.62 -3.25 6.53
C PHE A 47 2.19 -3.39 6.02
N PHE A 48 1.87 -4.59 5.52
CA PHE A 48 0.56 -4.90 4.97
C PHE A 48 -0.09 -6.02 5.79
N THR A 49 -1.37 -5.85 6.05
CA THR A 49 -2.19 -6.86 6.74
C THR A 49 -3.51 -6.98 5.99
N THR A 50 -4.04 -8.19 5.88
CA THR A 50 -5.39 -8.46 5.37
C THR A 50 -6.24 -9.12 6.44
N THR A 51 -7.56 -9.00 6.31
CA THR A 51 -8.50 -9.87 7.00
C THR A 51 -8.41 -11.30 6.43
N GLN A 52 -8.83 -12.29 7.22
CA GLN A 52 -8.63 -13.72 6.88
C GLN A 52 -9.38 -14.19 5.63
N ASP A 53 -10.41 -13.46 5.21
CA ASP A 53 -11.23 -13.70 4.03
C ASP A 53 -10.57 -13.24 2.71
N LEU A 54 -9.48 -12.45 2.79
CA LEU A 54 -8.72 -12.01 1.63
C LEU A 54 -7.42 -12.80 1.51
N ASN A 55 -7.41 -13.78 0.60
CA ASN A 55 -6.31 -14.72 0.38
C ASN A 55 -5.96 -14.95 -1.09
N ALA A 56 -6.59 -14.23 -2.03
CA ALA A 56 -6.34 -14.39 -3.46
C ALA A 56 -5.03 -13.74 -3.96
N GLU A 57 -4.49 -12.75 -3.24
CA GLU A 57 -3.25 -12.04 -3.62
C GLU A 57 -2.62 -11.30 -2.42
N PHE A 58 -1.32 -11.06 -2.51
CA PHE A 58 -0.57 -10.26 -1.54
C PHE A 58 -0.63 -8.76 -1.88
N PRO A 59 -1.16 -7.90 -0.98
CA PRO A 59 -1.20 -6.45 -1.19
C PRO A 59 0.15 -5.78 -1.55
N PRO A 60 1.32 -6.19 -1.01
CA PRO A 60 2.62 -5.62 -1.39
C PRO A 60 2.92 -5.65 -2.89
N VAL A 61 2.31 -6.56 -3.65
CA VAL A 61 2.47 -6.61 -5.12
C VAL A 61 1.98 -5.31 -5.78
N ALA A 62 0.93 -4.68 -5.25
CA ALA A 62 0.45 -3.39 -5.75
C ALA A 62 1.52 -2.30 -5.59
N ALA A 63 2.18 -2.25 -4.43
CA ALA A 63 3.28 -1.31 -4.17
C ALA A 63 4.43 -1.49 -5.18
N ARG A 64 4.82 -2.74 -5.47
CA ARG A 64 5.86 -3.03 -6.48
C ARG A 64 5.43 -2.57 -7.88
N LYS A 65 4.16 -2.76 -8.26
CA LYS A 65 3.61 -2.34 -9.56
C LYS A 65 3.62 -0.82 -9.75
N ILE A 66 3.51 -0.04 -8.67
CA ILE A 66 3.59 1.43 -8.71
C ILE A 66 5.01 1.99 -8.45
N GLY A 67 6.03 1.14 -8.51
CA GLY A 67 7.44 1.56 -8.49
C GLY A 67 8.12 1.54 -7.12
N TRP A 68 7.47 1.02 -6.07
CA TRP A 68 8.11 0.86 -4.75
C TRP A 68 9.05 -0.36 -4.76
N VAL A 69 10.05 -0.41 -5.64
CA VAL A 69 10.94 -1.57 -5.83
C VAL A 69 12.06 -1.65 -4.79
N ASN A 70 12.39 -0.52 -4.14
CA ASN A 70 13.45 -0.42 -3.13
C ASN A 70 12.92 -0.20 -1.70
N VAL A 71 11.60 -0.14 -1.52
CA VAL A 71 10.98 -0.01 -0.19
C VAL A 71 10.92 -1.39 0.48
N ALA A 72 11.28 -1.44 1.77
CA ALA A 72 11.23 -2.65 2.58
C ALA A 72 9.80 -3.05 2.95
#